data_AF-A0A9X4XHV5-F1
#
_entry.id   AF-A0A9X4XHV5-F1
#
_cell.length_a   1.000
_cell.length_b   1.000
_cell.length_c   1.000
_cell.angle_alpha   90.00
_cell.angle_beta   90.00
_cell.angle_gamma   90.00
#
_symmetry.space_group_name_H-M   'P 1'
#
loop_
_entity.id
_entity.type
_entity.pdbx_description
1 polymer ?
#
loop_
_entity_poly.entity_id
_entity_poly.type
_entity_poly.pdbx_seq_one_letter_code
_entity_poly.pdbx_strand_id
1 'polypeptide(L)'
;MYKKYFLLDVLKQRGKCKLPSNETSRYLEVLLVENNQPINLSHCQVEIIPSQESVEILKDRMGTILIKILDSMNKDSKLQLNIYQQELLRVTTSFEVEFEKKEEVMNRNLVQNPQGLFHKTEIRMIAHRGLSALAPENTLPAYELAGKYGYFGAECDIHETADGEFILMHDDSINRMTNGSGSPSHYTKDELKAFQIADSTYPHLKIPTLQEYLNVCKCQGLVPVIEVKRIGIQSIATLLNQIEKWGLLSNCIIITFHQEVATEIRKLDKNIGLQWLADLTKENIDYCAKHQMNIDCHKKNVTKDLIDYAHSVGVLVNVWTVDEAKEMVNLIEMGTDFITTNSLLYRQSIRGNGKCESYSMKNRIDYLRCLNPFLIESHGNIIQDGTFKWHDESHIFEMQGTKQAPATLEINLPQLYKGDVVTVSCEYLNLSGQSLSISYGTTKKEFEQVVPSTLVDDWGYAEVQFLTLKDFQSMREETSMVLIGASDSKSHFMIRNVNVKIDYM
;
A
#
# COMPACT_ATOMS: atom_id res chain seq x y z
N MET A 1 20.40 -13.02 6.84
CA MET A 1 20.32 -12.58 8.25
C MET A 1 18.87 -12.21 8.48
N TYR A 2 18.11 -13.13 9.03
CA TYR A 2 16.68 -12.97 9.23
C TYR A 2 16.44 -12.13 10.47
N LYS A 3 15.72 -11.03 10.34
CA LYS A 3 15.24 -10.21 11.46
C LYS A 3 13.71 -10.28 11.49
N LYS A 4 13.13 -10.77 12.58
CA LYS A 4 11.67 -10.82 12.76
C LYS A 4 11.23 -9.83 13.82
N TYR A 5 10.20 -9.05 13.52
CA TYR A 5 9.51 -8.20 14.48
C TYR A 5 8.39 -8.98 15.17
N PHE A 6 8.32 -8.85 16.49
CA PHE A 6 7.30 -9.51 17.30
C PHE A 6 6.79 -8.55 18.37
N LEU A 7 5.49 -8.29 18.38
CA LEU A 7 4.82 -7.48 19.38
C LEU A 7 4.40 -8.37 20.55
N LEU A 8 4.81 -8.02 21.77
CA LEU A 8 4.52 -8.79 22.97
C LEU A 8 3.82 -7.93 24.02
N ASP A 9 2.57 -8.26 24.28
CA ASP A 9 1.80 -7.64 25.36
C ASP A 9 2.18 -8.26 26.72
N VAL A 10 2.82 -7.47 27.57
CA VAL A 10 3.38 -7.93 28.84
C VAL A 10 2.29 -8.32 29.85
N LEU A 11 1.07 -7.79 29.71
CA LEU A 11 -0.06 -8.15 30.58
C LEU A 11 -0.72 -9.47 30.18
N LYS A 12 -0.58 -9.88 28.92
CA LYS A 12 -1.16 -11.14 28.43
C LYS A 12 -0.38 -12.37 28.87
N GLN A 13 0.76 -12.20 29.57
CA GLN A 13 1.67 -13.21 30.16
C GLN A 13 2.24 -14.29 29.21
N ARG A 14 1.64 -14.51 28.03
CA ARG A 14 2.05 -15.48 27.01
C ARG A 14 1.85 -14.92 25.59
N GLY A 15 2.84 -15.13 24.72
CA GLY A 15 2.76 -14.89 23.27
C GLY A 15 3.41 -16.01 22.47
N LYS A 16 3.19 -16.08 21.15
CA LYS A 16 3.82 -17.07 20.26
C LYS A 16 4.37 -16.41 19.00
N CYS A 17 5.65 -16.65 18.71
CA CYS A 17 6.36 -16.13 17.55
C CYS A 17 6.83 -17.30 16.66
N LYS A 18 6.60 -17.21 15.34
CA LYS A 18 7.04 -18.23 14.36
C LYS A 18 8.30 -17.79 13.61
N LEU A 19 9.32 -18.62 13.45
CA LEU A 19 10.54 -18.29 12.69
C LEU A 19 10.79 -19.32 11.57
N PRO A 20 11.31 -18.91 10.40
CA PRO A 20 11.70 -19.84 9.35
C PRO A 20 12.92 -20.65 9.76
N SER A 21 12.95 -21.94 9.38
CA SER A 21 13.97 -22.90 9.83
C SER A 21 15.30 -22.84 9.08
N ASN A 22 15.45 -22.00 8.06
CA ASN A 22 16.52 -22.08 7.04
C ASN A 22 17.60 -20.97 7.13
N GLU A 23 17.63 -20.15 8.18
CA GLU A 23 18.68 -19.13 8.34
C GLU A 23 19.64 -19.43 9.51
N THR A 24 20.94 -19.21 9.27
CA THR A 24 22.11 -19.45 10.14
C THR A 24 22.40 -18.29 11.12
N SER A 25 21.60 -17.23 11.09
CA SER A 25 21.66 -16.13 12.06
C SER A 25 20.29 -15.49 12.16
N ARG A 26 19.61 -15.71 13.29
CA ARG A 26 18.22 -15.30 13.53
C ARG A 26 18.19 -14.22 14.59
N TYR A 27 17.64 -13.07 14.23
CA TYR A 27 17.43 -11.95 15.13
C TYR A 27 15.93 -11.78 15.32
N LEU A 28 15.51 -11.62 16.56
CA LEU A 28 14.13 -11.33 16.94
C LEU A 28 14.13 -9.96 17.60
N GLU A 29 13.44 -9.00 16.99
CA GLU A 29 13.19 -7.70 17.59
C GLU A 29 11.81 -7.69 18.23
N VAL A 30 11.79 -7.55 19.55
CA VAL A 30 10.58 -7.64 20.36
C VAL A 30 10.18 -6.25 20.83
N LEU A 31 9.03 -5.77 20.34
CA LEU A 31 8.40 -4.55 20.85
C LEU A 31 7.54 -4.93 22.05
N LEU A 32 7.93 -4.47 23.24
CA LEU A 32 7.18 -4.72 24.47
C LEU A 32 6.08 -3.71 24.61
N VAL A 33 4.85 -4.20 24.77
CA VAL A 33 3.66 -3.36 24.95
C VAL A 33 2.89 -3.74 26.21
N GLU A 34 2.16 -2.80 26.79
CA GLU A 34 1.22 -3.00 27.89
C GLU A 34 -0.13 -2.44 27.42
N ASN A 35 -1.18 -3.27 27.32
CA ASN A 35 -2.47 -2.87 26.71
C ASN A 35 -2.32 -2.30 25.28
N ASN A 36 -1.49 -2.95 24.44
CA ASN A 36 -1.12 -2.50 23.10
C ASN A 36 -0.35 -1.15 23.03
N GLN A 37 0.25 -0.69 24.14
CA GLN A 37 1.09 0.53 24.19
C GLN A 37 2.56 0.19 24.49
N PRO A 38 3.56 0.65 23.71
CA PRO A 38 4.98 0.43 23.97
C PRO A 38 5.40 0.85 25.38
N ILE A 39 6.20 0.00 26.03
CA ILE A 39 6.72 0.28 27.37
C ILE A 39 7.98 1.12 27.23
N ASN A 40 8.09 2.21 28.00
CA ASN A 40 9.36 2.92 28.10
C ASN A 40 10.38 2.06 28.89
N LEU A 41 11.46 1.66 28.21
CA LEU A 41 12.55 0.88 28.78
C LEU A 41 13.78 1.71 29.16
N SER A 42 13.81 3.03 28.94
CA SER A 42 15.00 3.88 29.13
C SER A 42 15.54 3.89 30.58
N HIS A 43 14.74 3.44 31.55
CA HIS A 43 15.11 3.27 32.96
C HIS A 43 14.91 1.84 33.48
N CYS A 44 14.73 0.88 32.58
CA CYS A 44 14.47 -0.50 32.92
C CYS A 44 15.66 -1.39 32.54
N GLN A 45 15.97 -2.35 33.39
CA GLN A 45 16.86 -3.45 33.04
C GLN A 45 15.99 -4.63 32.59
N VAL A 46 16.26 -5.19 31.42
CA VAL A 46 15.56 -6.38 30.94
C VAL A 46 16.46 -7.61 31.03
N GLU A 47 15.98 -8.62 31.73
CA GLU A 47 16.60 -9.93 31.84
C GLU A 47 15.78 -10.96 31.06
N ILE A 48 16.45 -11.78 30.25
CA ILE A 48 15.82 -12.86 29.50
C ILE A 48 16.26 -14.20 30.07
N ILE A 49 15.30 -15.02 30.49
CA ILE A 49 15.54 -16.36 31.03
C ILE A 49 15.03 -17.37 30.00
N PRO A 50 15.92 -18.07 29.26
CA PRO A 50 15.52 -19.12 28.33
C PRO A 50 15.18 -20.41 29.09
N SER A 51 14.21 -21.18 28.58
CA SER A 51 13.76 -22.42 29.23
C SER A 51 14.74 -23.60 29.11
N GLN A 52 15.52 -23.69 28.01
CA GLN A 52 16.30 -24.91 27.72
C GLN A 52 17.71 -24.70 27.14
N GLU A 53 18.15 -23.49 26.74
CA GLU A 53 19.58 -23.04 26.59
C GLU A 53 19.73 -21.67 25.88
N SER A 54 20.98 -21.16 25.82
CA SER A 54 21.44 -19.76 25.68
C SER A 54 20.85 -18.88 24.57
N VAL A 55 20.48 -17.66 24.96
CA VAL A 55 20.10 -16.52 24.10
C VAL A 55 21.06 -15.37 24.39
N GLU A 56 21.50 -14.64 23.36
CA GLU A 56 22.35 -13.46 23.51
C GLU A 56 21.50 -12.20 23.32
N ILE A 57 21.46 -11.32 24.33
CA ILE A 57 20.84 -10.00 24.23
C ILE A 57 21.85 -9.08 23.56
N LEU A 58 21.44 -8.44 22.46
CA LEU A 58 22.36 -7.60 21.71
C LEU A 58 22.23 -6.13 22.09
N LYS A 59 21.00 -5.60 22.25
CA LYS A 59 20.71 -4.20 22.62
C LYS A 59 19.30 -4.02 23.19
N ASP A 60 19.15 -3.05 24.08
CA ASP A 60 17.90 -2.42 24.52
C ASP A 60 17.77 -1.02 23.90
N ARG A 61 16.57 -0.65 23.45
CA ARG A 61 16.22 0.68 22.93
C ARG A 61 14.79 1.02 23.32
N MET A 62 14.30 2.22 23.01
CA MET A 62 12.93 2.67 23.33
C MET A 62 11.86 1.59 23.05
N GLY A 63 11.39 0.90 24.09
CA GLY A 63 10.37 -0.16 24.02
C GLY A 63 10.74 -1.44 23.28
N THR A 64 11.97 -1.55 22.76
CA THR A 64 12.36 -2.60 21.81
C THR A 64 13.60 -3.35 22.28
N ILE A 65 13.55 -4.69 22.22
CA ILE A 65 14.67 -5.55 22.58
C ILE A 65 15.10 -6.36 21.37
N LEU A 66 16.40 -6.34 21.06
CA LEU A 66 16.98 -7.18 20.01
C LEU A 66 17.59 -8.45 20.62
N ILE A 67 17.00 -9.58 20.25
CA ILE A 67 17.34 -10.91 20.74
C ILE A 67 18.01 -11.69 19.60
N LYS A 68 19.20 -12.24 19.85
CA LYS A 68 19.84 -13.18 18.92
C LYS A 68 19.50 -14.61 19.30
N ILE A 69 18.85 -15.30 18.38
CA ILE A 69 18.47 -16.70 18.53
C ILE A 69 19.63 -17.55 18.00
N LEU A 70 20.25 -18.33 18.88
CA LEU A 70 21.35 -19.25 18.54
C LEU A 70 20.79 -20.52 17.87
N ASP A 71 21.55 -21.13 16.97
CA ASP A 71 21.13 -22.27 16.14
C ASP A 71 20.76 -23.53 16.95
N SER A 72 21.13 -23.61 18.24
CA SER A 72 20.81 -24.72 19.15
C SER A 72 19.37 -24.69 19.69
N MET A 73 18.56 -23.69 19.34
CA MET A 73 17.22 -23.52 19.92
C MET A 73 16.20 -24.54 19.34
N ASN A 74 15.55 -25.33 20.21
CA ASN A 74 14.54 -26.33 19.82
C ASN A 74 13.15 -25.71 19.60
N LYS A 75 12.26 -26.46 18.95
CA LYS A 75 10.92 -26.05 18.45
C LYS A 75 9.91 -25.50 19.47
N ASP A 76 10.18 -25.63 20.76
CA ASP A 76 9.26 -25.28 21.85
C ASP A 76 9.96 -24.41 22.91
N SER A 77 10.93 -23.59 22.49
CA SER A 77 11.72 -22.79 23.42
C SER A 77 10.90 -21.60 23.92
N LYS A 78 10.73 -21.53 25.23
CA LYS A 78 10.02 -20.44 25.91
C LYS A 78 11.04 -19.43 26.44
N LEU A 79 10.83 -18.17 26.11
CA LEU A 79 11.61 -17.05 26.62
C LEU A 79 10.78 -16.30 27.65
N GLN A 80 11.31 -16.18 28.87
CA GLN A 80 10.75 -15.32 29.90
C GLN A 80 11.51 -14.00 29.92
N LEU A 81 10.79 -12.88 30.01
CA LEU A 81 11.33 -11.54 30.15
C LEU A 81 10.96 -11.01 31.54
N ASN A 82 11.97 -10.62 32.30
CA ASN A 82 11.83 -9.88 33.55
C ASN A 82 12.28 -8.44 33.32
N ILE A 83 11.41 -7.49 33.61
CA ILE A 83 11.68 -6.05 33.46
C ILE A 83 11.82 -5.48 34.86
N TYR A 84 13.00 -4.96 35.20
CA TYR A 84 13.29 -4.34 36.49
C TYR A 84 13.38 -2.82 36.33
N GLN A 85 12.91 -2.08 37.33
CA GLN A 85 13.07 -0.63 37.44
C GLN A 85 13.64 -0.32 38.81
N GLN A 86 14.80 0.35 38.88
CA GLN A 86 15.50 0.63 40.15
C GLN A 86 15.65 -0.64 41.03
N GLU A 87 16.11 -1.74 40.43
CA GLU A 87 16.30 -3.05 41.08
C GLU A 87 15.01 -3.78 41.54
N LEU A 88 13.84 -3.16 41.39
CA LEU A 88 12.54 -3.79 41.67
C LEU A 88 11.98 -4.44 40.40
N LEU A 89 11.55 -5.70 40.50
CA LEU A 89 10.88 -6.39 39.40
C LEU A 89 9.53 -5.73 39.12
N ARG A 90 9.38 -5.12 37.93
CA ARG A 90 8.19 -4.42 37.47
C ARG A 90 7.21 -5.36 36.78
N VAL A 91 7.68 -6.14 35.81
CA VAL A 91 6.84 -7.05 35.01
C VAL A 91 7.60 -8.32 34.65
N THR A 92 6.90 -9.46 34.69
CA THR A 92 7.34 -10.72 34.10
C THR A 92 6.37 -11.13 32.99
N THR A 93 6.88 -11.37 31.80
CA THR A 93 6.10 -11.92 30.67
C THR A 93 6.85 -13.06 29.99
N SER A 94 6.19 -13.82 29.12
CA SER A 94 6.84 -14.90 28.39
C SER A 94 6.28 -15.08 26.98
N PHE A 95 7.08 -15.62 26.08
CA PHE A 95 6.62 -16.02 24.76
C PHE A 95 7.35 -17.26 24.24
N GLU A 96 6.70 -17.98 23.34
CA GLU A 96 7.20 -19.19 22.70
C GLU A 96 7.74 -18.87 21.30
N VAL A 97 8.85 -19.50 20.93
CA VAL A 97 9.43 -19.42 19.58
C VAL A 97 9.25 -20.77 18.88
N GLU A 98 8.47 -20.80 17.80
CA GLU A 98 8.19 -21.99 17.00
C GLU A 98 8.88 -21.90 15.63
N PHE A 99 9.54 -22.97 15.18
CA PHE A 99 10.18 -23.00 13.86
C PHE A 99 9.31 -23.69 12.80
N GLU A 100 9.03 -22.99 11.70
CA GLU A 100 8.22 -23.50 10.59
C GLU A 100 8.91 -24.68 9.89
N LYS A 101 8.16 -25.75 9.60
CA LYS A 101 8.67 -26.90 8.84
C LYS A 101 8.76 -26.54 7.35
N LYS A 102 9.80 -27.05 6.69
CA LYS A 102 9.98 -26.99 5.23
C LYS A 102 8.77 -27.65 4.55
N GLU A 103 7.86 -26.87 3.97
CA GLU A 103 6.97 -27.39 2.93
C GLU A 103 7.77 -27.49 1.63
N GLU A 104 7.73 -28.67 1.00
CA GLU A 104 8.34 -28.89 -0.31
C GLU A 104 7.64 -27.99 -1.33
N VAL A 105 8.39 -27.01 -1.83
CA VAL A 105 8.01 -26.19 -2.98
C VAL A 105 8.01 -27.10 -4.21
N MET A 106 6.89 -27.77 -4.44
CA MET A 106 6.59 -28.46 -5.69
C MET A 106 5.94 -27.46 -6.65
N ASN A 107 6.63 -27.24 -7.76
CA ASN A 107 6.18 -26.61 -9.00
C ASN A 107 4.65 -26.60 -9.17
N ARG A 108 4.03 -25.43 -9.09
CA ARG A 108 2.69 -25.19 -9.63
C ARG A 108 2.78 -24.25 -10.82
N ASN A 109 3.15 -24.81 -11.96
CA ASN A 109 2.63 -24.38 -13.24
C ASN A 109 1.79 -25.52 -13.80
N LEU A 110 0.55 -25.16 -14.15
CA LEU A 110 -0.31 -25.75 -15.19
C LEU A 110 -0.68 -27.24 -15.05
N VAL A 111 -1.96 -27.48 -14.72
CA VAL A 111 -2.95 -28.31 -15.47
C VAL A 111 -4.03 -28.87 -14.51
N GLN A 112 -5.26 -28.37 -14.72
CA GLN A 112 -6.60 -29.02 -14.61
C GLN A 112 -6.94 -29.90 -13.39
N ASN A 113 -7.90 -29.47 -12.56
CA ASN A 113 -9.35 -29.78 -12.66
C ASN A 113 -10.13 -29.11 -11.49
N PRO A 114 -11.47 -28.95 -11.54
CA PRO A 114 -12.10 -27.64 -11.45
C PRO A 114 -13.27 -27.66 -10.46
N GLN A 115 -13.04 -28.01 -9.21
CA GLN A 115 -14.06 -27.91 -8.16
C GLN A 115 -13.37 -27.61 -6.82
N GLY A 116 -13.59 -26.40 -6.34
CA GLY A 116 -13.20 -25.99 -4.99
C GLY A 116 -11.88 -25.24 -4.90
N LEU A 117 -11.88 -23.94 -5.25
CA LEU A 117 -10.97 -22.94 -4.67
C LEU A 117 -11.38 -21.57 -5.21
N PHE A 118 -12.15 -20.76 -4.46
CA PHE A 118 -12.10 -19.28 -4.49
C PHE A 118 -12.93 -18.75 -3.31
N HIS A 119 -12.29 -18.58 -2.15
CA HIS A 119 -12.80 -17.58 -1.20
C HIS A 119 -12.32 -16.21 -1.75
N LYS A 120 -13.18 -15.58 -2.56
CA LYS A 120 -12.97 -14.27 -3.21
C LYS A 120 -12.80 -13.23 -2.11
N THR A 121 -11.57 -12.81 -1.81
CA THR A 121 -11.32 -11.92 -0.66
C THR A 121 -11.00 -10.47 -1.01
N GLU A 122 -10.70 -10.11 -2.26
CA GLU A 122 -10.61 -8.71 -2.72
C GLU A 122 -11.02 -8.59 -4.21
N ILE A 123 -11.87 -7.61 -4.54
CA ILE A 123 -12.25 -7.27 -5.91
C ILE A 123 -11.06 -6.66 -6.66
N ARG A 124 -10.97 -6.84 -7.98
CA ARG A 124 -9.93 -6.22 -8.81
C ARG A 124 -10.39 -4.87 -9.34
N MET A 125 -9.86 -3.79 -8.76
CA MET A 125 -10.17 -2.43 -9.20
C MET A 125 -9.29 -2.01 -10.38
N ILE A 126 -9.90 -1.49 -11.44
CA ILE A 126 -9.23 -0.96 -12.63
C ILE A 126 -9.47 0.55 -12.69
N ALA A 127 -8.39 1.32 -12.82
CA ALA A 127 -8.45 2.79 -12.94
C ALA A 127 -8.74 3.18 -14.40
N HIS A 128 -9.94 3.70 -14.65
CA HIS A 128 -10.44 4.03 -15.99
C HIS A 128 -9.70 5.24 -16.58
N ARG A 129 -8.93 5.01 -17.65
CA ARG A 129 -8.02 5.97 -18.27
C ARG A 129 -6.94 6.48 -17.32
N GLY A 130 -6.52 5.63 -16.38
CA GLY A 130 -5.78 6.01 -15.17
C GLY A 130 -6.71 6.49 -14.05
N LEU A 131 -6.18 7.13 -13.01
CA LEU A 131 -7.03 7.72 -11.96
C LEU A 131 -7.58 9.07 -12.42
N SER A 132 -8.47 9.01 -13.42
CA SER A 132 -8.95 10.15 -14.21
C SER A 132 -9.75 11.20 -13.42
N ALA A 133 -10.20 10.87 -12.19
CA ALA A 133 -10.78 11.86 -11.28
C ALA A 133 -9.73 12.81 -10.66
N LEU A 134 -8.44 12.45 -10.65
CA LEU A 134 -7.37 13.22 -9.98
C LEU A 134 -6.29 13.75 -10.95
N ALA A 135 -6.23 13.22 -12.16
CA ALA A 135 -5.37 13.72 -13.23
C ALA A 135 -6.06 13.55 -14.58
N PRO A 136 -5.68 14.32 -15.61
CA PRO A 136 -6.27 14.20 -16.93
C PRO A 136 -6.23 12.77 -17.46
N GLU A 137 -7.35 12.31 -18.01
CA GLU A 137 -7.50 10.95 -18.55
C GLU A 137 -6.44 10.62 -19.61
N ASN A 138 -6.06 9.34 -19.69
CA ASN A 138 -5.08 8.82 -20.63
C ASN A 138 -3.70 9.51 -20.58
N THR A 139 -3.27 9.98 -19.39
CA THR A 139 -1.94 10.61 -19.18
C THR A 139 -1.06 9.85 -18.20
N LEU A 140 0.27 10.02 -18.32
CA LEU A 140 1.23 9.37 -17.42
C LEU A 140 0.96 9.65 -15.93
N PRO A 141 0.66 10.90 -15.49
CA PRO A 141 0.31 11.15 -14.10
C PRO A 141 -0.93 10.40 -13.62
N ALA A 142 -1.95 10.23 -14.46
CA ALA A 142 -3.15 9.47 -14.09
C ALA A 142 -2.81 7.99 -13.82
N TYR A 143 -1.91 7.39 -14.61
CA TYR A 143 -1.45 6.02 -14.41
C TYR A 143 -0.52 5.87 -13.20
N GLU A 144 0.37 6.83 -12.99
CA GLU A 144 1.24 6.87 -11.80
C GLU A 144 0.40 6.95 -10.53
N LEU A 145 -0.63 7.81 -10.52
CA LEU A 145 -1.59 7.87 -9.42
C LEU A 145 -2.32 6.54 -9.22
N ALA A 146 -2.81 5.88 -10.28
CA ALA A 146 -3.44 4.58 -10.15
C ALA A 146 -2.52 3.55 -9.44
N GLY A 147 -1.24 3.53 -9.80
CA GLY A 147 -0.21 2.73 -9.14
C GLY A 147 -0.05 3.05 -7.65
N LYS A 148 0.13 4.34 -7.34
CA LYS A 148 0.26 4.87 -5.98
C LYS A 148 -0.95 4.53 -5.11
N TYR A 149 -2.15 4.56 -5.68
CA TYR A 149 -3.38 4.24 -4.97
C TYR A 149 -3.70 2.74 -4.89
N GLY A 150 -2.83 1.88 -5.43
CA GLY A 150 -2.92 0.43 -5.28
C GLY A 150 -4.02 -0.21 -6.12
N TYR A 151 -4.36 0.37 -7.27
CA TYR A 151 -5.26 -0.29 -8.23
C TYR A 151 -4.64 -1.59 -8.73
N PHE A 152 -5.49 -2.56 -9.08
CA PHE A 152 -5.05 -3.82 -9.68
C PHE A 152 -4.52 -3.58 -11.10
N GLY A 153 -5.22 -2.74 -11.86
CA GLY A 153 -4.83 -2.38 -13.21
C GLY A 153 -5.21 -0.95 -13.54
N ALA A 154 -4.68 -0.46 -14.65
CA ALA A 154 -5.12 0.78 -15.25
C ALA A 154 -5.65 0.47 -16.64
N GLU A 155 -6.76 1.09 -17.01
CA GLU A 155 -7.33 1.02 -18.34
C GLU A 155 -6.82 2.18 -19.19
N CYS A 156 -6.60 1.93 -20.47
CA CYS A 156 -6.25 2.94 -21.45
C CYS A 156 -6.86 2.66 -22.83
N ASP A 157 -7.11 3.72 -23.58
CA ASP A 157 -7.62 3.65 -24.95
C ASP A 157 -6.49 3.86 -25.95
N ILE A 158 -6.37 3.01 -26.98
CA ILE A 158 -5.36 3.20 -28.03
C ILE A 158 -5.92 3.62 -29.38
N HIS A 159 -5.20 4.51 -30.07
CA HIS A 159 -5.34 4.75 -31.50
C HIS A 159 -4.03 4.48 -32.24
N GLU A 160 -4.15 4.00 -33.47
CA GLU A 160 -3.02 3.83 -34.41
C GLU A 160 -2.78 5.15 -35.17
N THR A 161 -1.53 5.58 -35.22
CA THR A 161 -1.07 6.78 -35.95
C THR A 161 -0.81 6.48 -37.42
N ALA A 162 -0.59 7.50 -38.24
CA ALA A 162 -0.30 7.36 -39.68
C ALA A 162 0.97 6.53 -39.97
N ASP A 163 1.92 6.51 -39.03
CA ASP A 163 3.18 5.75 -39.07
C ASP A 163 3.11 4.39 -38.34
N GLY A 164 1.92 3.93 -37.93
CA GLY A 164 1.70 2.61 -37.34
C GLY A 164 2.14 2.47 -35.88
N GLU A 165 2.28 3.59 -35.17
CA GLU A 165 2.54 3.63 -33.72
C GLU A 165 1.24 3.74 -32.93
N PHE A 166 1.28 3.43 -31.64
CA PHE A 166 0.11 3.53 -30.76
C PHE A 166 0.23 4.67 -29.75
N ILE A 167 -0.81 5.50 -29.69
CA ILE A 167 -0.97 6.60 -28.74
C ILE A 167 -2.18 6.37 -27.86
N LEU A 168 -2.22 7.03 -26.71
CA LEU A 168 -3.30 6.92 -25.72
C LEU A 168 -4.30 8.06 -25.87
N MET A 169 -5.54 7.75 -26.22
CA MET A 169 -6.64 8.71 -26.34
C MET A 169 -7.97 7.99 -26.46
N HIS A 170 -8.99 8.51 -25.78
CA HIS A 170 -10.33 7.92 -25.84
C HIS A 170 -11.10 8.26 -27.11
N ASP A 171 -11.04 9.53 -27.52
CA ASP A 171 -11.87 10.05 -28.60
C ASP A 171 -11.26 9.78 -29.98
N ASP A 172 -12.12 9.61 -30.99
CA ASP A 172 -11.71 9.52 -32.41
C ASP A 172 -11.03 10.80 -32.92
N SER A 173 -11.00 11.87 -32.13
CA SER A 173 -10.36 13.15 -32.48
C SER A 173 -9.57 13.73 -31.31
N ILE A 174 -8.52 14.48 -31.61
CA ILE A 174 -7.67 15.12 -30.58
C ILE A 174 -8.31 16.40 -29.99
N ASN A 175 -9.47 16.81 -30.49
CA ASN A 175 -10.05 18.14 -30.30
C ASN A 175 -10.38 18.47 -28.84
N ARG A 176 -10.93 17.50 -28.09
CA ARG A 176 -11.45 17.76 -26.74
C ARG A 176 -10.32 17.95 -25.72
N MET A 177 -9.29 17.12 -25.81
CA MET A 177 -8.23 17.05 -24.80
C MET A 177 -7.04 17.95 -25.11
N THR A 178 -6.85 18.34 -26.36
CA THR A 178 -5.62 18.99 -26.81
C THR A 178 -5.87 20.35 -27.44
N ASN A 179 -4.79 21.09 -27.67
CA ASN A 179 -4.81 22.33 -28.45
C ASN A 179 -4.81 22.11 -29.99
N GLY A 180 -4.97 20.87 -30.45
CA GLY A 180 -5.03 20.50 -31.87
C GLY A 180 -6.44 20.11 -32.33
N SER A 181 -6.55 19.65 -33.57
CA SER A 181 -7.81 19.11 -34.10
C SER A 181 -7.57 18.05 -35.19
N GLY A 182 -8.44 17.04 -35.27
CA GLY A 182 -8.39 16.00 -36.29
C GLY A 182 -8.25 14.59 -35.72
N SER A 183 -8.29 13.59 -36.60
CA SER A 183 -8.12 12.18 -36.22
C SER A 183 -6.66 11.86 -35.90
N PRO A 184 -6.35 11.08 -34.85
CA PRO A 184 -5.01 10.59 -34.57
C PRO A 184 -4.37 9.87 -35.77
N SER A 185 -5.16 9.16 -36.58
CA SER A 185 -4.69 8.42 -37.76
C SER A 185 -4.19 9.30 -38.91
N HIS A 186 -4.40 10.61 -38.85
CA HIS A 186 -3.88 11.56 -39.84
C HIS A 186 -2.49 12.11 -39.50
N TYR A 187 -1.98 11.81 -38.31
CA TYR A 187 -0.72 12.32 -37.79
C TYR A 187 0.26 11.18 -37.54
N THR A 188 1.54 11.46 -37.69
CA THR A 188 2.61 10.64 -37.14
C THR A 188 2.67 10.80 -35.61
N LYS A 189 3.29 9.84 -34.92
CA LYS A 189 3.54 9.94 -33.47
C LYS A 189 4.26 11.24 -33.08
N ASP A 190 5.26 11.65 -33.85
CA ASP A 190 6.07 12.83 -33.53
C ASP A 190 5.27 14.14 -33.73
N GLU A 191 4.40 14.19 -34.73
CA GLU A 191 3.45 15.31 -34.89
C GLU A 191 2.46 15.39 -33.73
N LEU A 192 1.94 14.24 -33.26
CA LEU A 192 1.02 14.21 -32.11
C LEU A 192 1.69 14.68 -30.82
N LYS A 193 2.98 14.39 -30.62
CA LYS A 193 3.75 14.89 -29.48
C LYS A 193 3.92 16.42 -29.47
N ALA A 194 3.69 17.11 -30.58
CA ALA A 194 3.71 18.57 -30.61
C ALA A 194 2.51 19.19 -29.88
N PHE A 195 1.34 18.54 -29.92
CA PHE A 195 0.15 19.01 -29.22
C PHE A 195 0.31 18.92 -27.70
N GLN A 196 -0.46 19.73 -26.98
CA GLN A 196 -0.49 19.77 -25.52
C GLN A 196 -1.87 19.42 -25.03
N ILE A 197 -1.95 18.60 -23.99
CA ILE A 197 -3.18 18.36 -23.25
C ILE A 197 -3.41 19.57 -22.33
N ALA A 198 -4.57 20.19 -22.46
CA ALA A 198 -4.89 21.40 -21.72
C ALA A 198 -5.35 21.06 -20.30
N ASP A 199 -4.47 21.27 -19.32
CA ASP A 199 -4.81 21.16 -17.90
C ASP A 199 -4.10 22.24 -17.08
N SER A 200 -4.80 22.80 -16.10
CA SER A 200 -4.29 23.90 -15.26
C SER A 200 -3.41 23.42 -14.11
N THR A 201 -3.62 22.19 -13.64
CA THR A 201 -2.90 21.56 -12.53
C THR A 201 -1.65 20.85 -13.03
N TYR A 202 -1.72 20.27 -14.23
CA TYR A 202 -0.64 19.53 -14.88
C TYR A 202 -0.15 20.27 -16.13
N PRO A 203 0.79 21.23 -15.99
CA PRO A 203 1.28 21.99 -17.14
C PRO A 203 2.11 21.10 -18.08
N HIS A 204 2.06 21.41 -19.37
CA HIS A 204 2.89 20.79 -20.42
C HIS A 204 2.64 19.30 -20.69
N LEU A 205 1.45 18.78 -20.34
CA LEU A 205 1.09 17.40 -20.66
C LEU A 205 1.10 17.12 -22.16
N LYS A 206 1.54 15.91 -22.50
CA LYS A 206 1.62 15.39 -23.86
C LYS A 206 0.77 14.14 -24.01
N ILE A 207 0.32 13.87 -25.23
CA ILE A 207 -0.35 12.62 -25.58
C ILE A 207 0.67 11.48 -25.40
N PRO A 208 0.46 10.55 -24.46
CA PRO A 208 1.42 9.48 -24.25
C PRO A 208 1.33 8.42 -25.35
N THR A 209 2.43 7.72 -25.54
CA THR A 209 2.54 6.51 -26.36
C THR A 209 2.18 5.28 -25.53
N LEU A 210 1.82 4.18 -26.20
CA LEU A 210 1.64 2.90 -25.54
C LEU A 210 2.89 2.46 -24.77
N GLN A 211 4.08 2.72 -25.32
CA GLN A 211 5.35 2.34 -24.69
C GLN A 211 5.59 3.06 -23.36
N GLU A 212 5.28 4.37 -23.31
CA GLU A 212 5.39 5.15 -22.08
C GLU A 212 4.40 4.65 -21.01
N TYR A 213 3.19 4.28 -21.40
CA TYR A 213 2.21 3.67 -20.50
C TYR A 213 2.63 2.28 -19.99
N LEU A 214 3.09 1.38 -20.87
CA LEU A 214 3.58 0.06 -20.46
C LEU A 214 4.74 0.18 -19.48
N ASN A 215 5.61 1.18 -19.64
CA ASN A 215 6.66 1.49 -18.68
C ASN A 215 6.09 1.87 -17.31
N VAL A 216 5.11 2.78 -17.25
CA VAL A 216 4.45 3.16 -15.99
C VAL A 216 3.81 1.94 -15.33
N CYS A 217 3.05 1.13 -16.08
CA CYS A 217 2.42 -0.07 -15.53
C CYS A 217 3.45 -1.04 -14.95
N LYS A 218 4.57 -1.27 -15.65
CA LYS A 218 5.66 -2.13 -15.15
C LYS A 218 6.31 -1.57 -13.89
N CYS A 219 6.59 -0.26 -13.84
CA CYS A 219 7.21 0.40 -12.69
C CYS A 219 6.29 0.40 -11.45
N GLN A 220 4.98 0.55 -11.67
CA GLN A 220 3.97 0.61 -10.60
C GLN A 220 3.38 -0.76 -10.23
N GLY A 221 3.69 -1.81 -11.00
CA GLY A 221 3.11 -3.15 -10.78
C GLY A 221 1.63 -3.26 -11.18
N LEU A 222 1.15 -2.39 -12.07
CA LEU A 222 -0.22 -2.42 -12.59
C LEU A 222 -0.36 -3.46 -13.70
N VAL A 223 -1.52 -4.11 -13.77
CA VAL A 223 -1.97 -4.84 -14.96
C VAL A 223 -2.40 -3.83 -16.03
N PRO A 224 -1.78 -3.79 -17.22
CA PRO A 224 -2.29 -3.00 -18.31
C PRO A 224 -3.63 -3.57 -18.79
N VAL A 225 -4.66 -2.73 -18.82
CA VAL A 225 -5.94 -3.00 -19.46
C VAL A 225 -6.02 -2.08 -20.68
N ILE A 226 -6.07 -2.64 -21.88
CA ILE A 226 -5.88 -1.88 -23.13
C ILE A 226 -7.12 -2.03 -23.99
N GLU A 227 -7.87 -0.95 -24.19
CA GLU A 227 -8.97 -0.91 -25.14
C GLU A 227 -8.46 -0.76 -26.58
N VAL A 228 -8.70 -1.79 -27.37
CA VAL A 228 -8.42 -1.81 -28.80
C VAL A 228 -9.68 -1.43 -29.57
N LYS A 229 -9.63 -0.30 -30.28
CA LYS A 229 -10.69 0.13 -31.22
C LYS A 229 -10.63 -0.74 -32.50
N ARG A 230 -11.19 -0.28 -33.63
CA ARG A 230 -11.00 -0.99 -34.91
C ARG A 230 -9.61 -0.72 -35.49
N ILE A 231 -8.74 -1.72 -35.42
CA ILE A 231 -7.43 -1.73 -36.08
C ILE A 231 -7.26 -2.99 -36.96
N GLY A 232 -6.31 -2.95 -37.88
CA GLY A 232 -6.04 -4.09 -38.77
C GLY A 232 -5.37 -5.27 -38.05
N ILE A 233 -5.50 -6.48 -38.60
CA ILE A 233 -4.88 -7.70 -38.05
C ILE A 233 -3.36 -7.54 -37.87
N GLN A 234 -2.69 -6.89 -38.82
CA GLN A 234 -1.25 -6.61 -38.73
C GLN A 234 -0.92 -5.71 -37.53
N SER A 235 -1.76 -4.70 -37.28
CA SER A 235 -1.62 -3.78 -36.15
C SER A 235 -1.87 -4.50 -34.81
N ILE A 236 -2.82 -5.45 -34.76
CA ILE A 236 -3.01 -6.33 -33.59
C ILE A 236 -1.73 -7.13 -33.31
N ALA A 237 -1.13 -7.76 -34.33
CA ALA A 237 0.12 -8.50 -34.15
C ALA A 237 1.28 -7.60 -33.67
N THR A 238 1.36 -6.37 -34.20
CA THR A 238 2.32 -5.36 -33.73
C THR A 238 2.10 -5.00 -32.27
N LEU A 239 0.85 -4.76 -31.86
CA LEU A 239 0.48 -4.47 -30.47
C LEU A 239 0.93 -5.58 -29.51
N LEU A 240 0.60 -6.84 -29.82
CA LEU A 240 0.96 -7.99 -28.98
C LEU A 240 2.49 -8.13 -28.84
N ASN A 241 3.25 -7.93 -29.93
CA ASN A 241 4.70 -7.95 -29.89
C ASN A 241 5.28 -6.80 -29.04
N GLN A 242 4.71 -5.59 -29.12
CA GLN A 242 5.11 -4.50 -28.25
C GLN A 242 4.90 -4.85 -26.76
N ILE A 243 3.75 -5.41 -26.40
CA ILE A 243 3.46 -5.84 -25.02
C ILE A 243 4.42 -6.95 -24.57
N GLU A 244 4.72 -7.91 -25.45
CA GLU A 244 5.67 -9.00 -25.18
C GLU A 244 7.09 -8.49 -24.89
N LYS A 245 7.59 -7.52 -25.66
CA LYS A 245 8.91 -6.90 -25.43
C LYS A 245 9.05 -6.24 -24.06
N TRP A 246 7.94 -5.79 -23.48
CA TRP A 246 7.91 -5.26 -22.10
C TRP A 246 7.86 -6.36 -21.04
N GLY A 247 7.64 -7.61 -21.42
CA GLY A 247 7.47 -8.76 -20.53
C GLY A 247 6.09 -8.78 -19.85
N LEU A 248 5.10 -8.11 -20.43
CA LEU A 248 3.78 -7.90 -19.82
C LEU A 248 2.68 -8.76 -20.46
N LEU A 249 2.97 -9.53 -21.51
CA LEU A 249 1.96 -10.26 -22.29
C LEU A 249 1.11 -11.22 -21.44
N SER A 250 1.74 -11.92 -20.50
CA SER A 250 1.07 -12.83 -19.56
C SER A 250 0.31 -12.11 -18.43
N ASN A 251 0.52 -10.81 -18.28
CA ASN A 251 -0.06 -9.98 -17.22
C ASN A 251 -0.70 -8.71 -17.82
N CYS A 252 -1.45 -8.88 -18.91
CA CYS A 252 -2.15 -7.84 -19.63
C CYS A 252 -3.58 -8.31 -19.94
N ILE A 253 -4.51 -7.36 -20.03
CA ILE A 253 -5.89 -7.57 -20.43
C ILE A 253 -6.16 -6.68 -21.65
N ILE A 254 -6.60 -7.27 -22.75
CA ILE A 254 -7.13 -6.53 -23.89
C ILE A 254 -8.65 -6.48 -23.77
N ILE A 255 -9.22 -5.30 -24.01
CA ILE A 255 -10.67 -5.09 -24.09
C ILE A 255 -11.04 -4.48 -25.45
N THR A 256 -12.23 -4.76 -25.96
CA THR A 256 -12.70 -4.17 -27.23
C THR A 256 -14.21 -4.32 -27.38
N PHE A 257 -14.88 -3.32 -27.97
CA PHE A 257 -16.29 -3.42 -28.39
C PHE A 257 -16.47 -4.28 -29.65
N HIS A 258 -15.40 -4.55 -30.38
CA HIS A 258 -15.44 -5.22 -31.68
C HIS A 258 -15.24 -6.73 -31.52
N GLN A 259 -16.32 -7.49 -31.57
CA GLN A 259 -16.34 -8.95 -31.42
C GLN A 259 -15.38 -9.66 -32.40
N GLU A 260 -15.28 -9.13 -33.62
CA GLU A 260 -14.35 -9.59 -34.66
C GLU A 260 -12.89 -9.38 -34.25
N VAL A 261 -12.56 -8.23 -33.66
CA VAL A 261 -11.20 -7.91 -33.16
C VAL A 261 -10.85 -8.84 -32.01
N ALA A 262 -11.76 -9.04 -31.05
CA ALA A 262 -11.56 -9.98 -29.94
C ALA A 262 -11.27 -11.41 -30.46
N THR A 263 -12.02 -11.85 -31.48
CA THR A 263 -11.83 -13.18 -32.08
C THR A 263 -10.47 -13.30 -32.77
N GLU A 264 -10.01 -12.27 -33.50
CA GLU A 264 -8.67 -12.27 -34.11
C GLU A 264 -7.55 -12.25 -33.07
N ILE A 265 -7.68 -11.46 -31.99
CA ILE A 265 -6.72 -11.46 -30.87
C ILE A 265 -6.59 -12.88 -30.29
N ARG A 266 -7.72 -13.55 -30.02
CA ARG A 266 -7.70 -14.91 -29.46
C ARG A 266 -7.06 -15.94 -30.39
N LYS A 267 -7.14 -15.76 -31.72
CA LYS A 267 -6.45 -16.62 -32.69
C LYS A 267 -4.94 -16.43 -32.64
N LEU A 268 -4.48 -15.19 -32.45
CA LEU A 268 -3.06 -14.85 -32.37
C LEU A 268 -2.44 -15.25 -31.03
N ASP A 269 -3.16 -15.08 -29.93
CA ASP A 269 -2.71 -15.49 -28.59
C ASP A 269 -3.83 -16.16 -27.79
N LYS A 270 -3.62 -17.43 -27.43
CA LYS A 270 -4.59 -18.25 -26.69
C LYS A 270 -4.61 -18.00 -25.18
N ASN A 271 -3.59 -17.33 -24.65
CA ASN A 271 -3.37 -17.15 -23.22
C ASN A 271 -3.53 -15.70 -22.77
N ILE A 272 -3.52 -14.73 -23.69
CA ILE A 272 -3.71 -13.32 -23.34
C ILE A 272 -5.04 -13.11 -22.62
N GLY A 273 -5.02 -12.28 -21.57
CA GLY A 273 -6.23 -11.79 -20.93
C GLY A 273 -7.05 -11.02 -21.96
N LEU A 274 -8.30 -11.43 -22.17
CA LEU A 274 -9.17 -10.85 -23.18
C LEU A 274 -10.57 -10.70 -22.60
N GLN A 275 -11.17 -9.52 -22.76
CA GLN A 275 -12.56 -9.27 -22.42
C GLN A 275 -13.28 -8.62 -23.60
N TRP A 276 -14.49 -9.07 -23.88
CA TRP A 276 -15.34 -8.44 -24.88
C TRP A 276 -16.26 -7.42 -24.22
N LEU A 277 -16.20 -6.18 -24.70
CA LEU A 277 -17.07 -5.10 -24.24
C LEU A 277 -18.47 -5.28 -24.85
N ALA A 278 -19.41 -5.77 -24.05
CA ALA A 278 -20.76 -6.13 -24.48
C ALA A 278 -21.77 -6.09 -23.33
N ASP A 279 -23.06 -6.03 -23.66
CA ASP A 279 -24.13 -6.17 -22.67
C ASP A 279 -24.06 -7.54 -21.99
N LEU A 280 -24.32 -7.59 -20.69
CA LEU A 280 -24.33 -8.82 -19.92
C LEU A 280 -25.64 -9.60 -20.21
N THR A 281 -25.60 -10.46 -21.22
CA THR A 281 -26.71 -11.36 -21.59
C THR A 281 -26.23 -12.80 -21.64
N LYS A 282 -27.12 -13.78 -21.51
CA LYS A 282 -26.75 -15.21 -21.65
C LYS A 282 -26.11 -15.51 -23.00
N GLU A 283 -26.62 -14.92 -24.08
CA GLU A 283 -26.07 -15.09 -25.43
C GLU A 283 -24.63 -14.57 -25.52
N ASN A 284 -24.35 -13.39 -24.97
CA ASN A 284 -22.99 -12.83 -24.98
C ASN A 284 -22.05 -13.61 -24.05
N ILE A 285 -22.54 -14.09 -22.91
CA ILE A 285 -21.79 -14.96 -21.99
C ILE A 285 -21.42 -16.28 -22.69
N ASP A 286 -22.37 -16.93 -23.36
CA ASP A 286 -22.14 -18.19 -24.09
C ASP A 286 -21.13 -17.98 -25.22
N TYR A 287 -21.19 -16.83 -25.90
CA TYR A 287 -20.19 -16.45 -26.90
C TYR A 287 -18.80 -16.30 -26.27
N CYS A 288 -18.70 -15.59 -25.14
CA CYS A 288 -17.45 -15.40 -24.42
C CYS A 288 -16.84 -16.74 -24.00
N ALA A 289 -17.65 -17.64 -23.43
CA ALA A 289 -17.22 -18.97 -23.01
C ALA A 289 -16.70 -19.80 -24.20
N LYS A 290 -17.45 -19.83 -25.31
CA LYS A 290 -17.06 -20.55 -26.54
C LYS A 290 -15.73 -20.06 -27.11
N HIS A 291 -15.49 -18.76 -27.04
CA HIS A 291 -14.28 -18.13 -27.59
C HIS A 291 -13.20 -17.87 -26.53
N GLN A 292 -13.31 -18.44 -25.33
CA GLN A 292 -12.32 -18.35 -24.25
C GLN A 292 -11.95 -16.89 -23.92
N MET A 293 -12.95 -16.03 -23.76
CA MET A 293 -12.78 -14.64 -23.33
C MET A 293 -13.70 -14.34 -22.14
N ASN A 294 -13.40 -13.27 -21.43
CA ASN A 294 -14.24 -12.74 -20.36
C ASN A 294 -15.20 -11.66 -20.92
N ILE A 295 -16.11 -11.17 -20.10
CA ILE A 295 -17.03 -10.11 -20.49
C ILE A 295 -16.78 -8.83 -19.69
N ASP A 296 -16.79 -7.70 -20.38
CA ASP A 296 -16.64 -6.38 -19.78
C ASP A 296 -17.89 -5.55 -20.07
N CYS A 297 -18.76 -5.33 -19.09
CA CYS A 297 -20.12 -4.85 -19.34
C CYS A 297 -20.40 -3.50 -18.68
N HIS A 298 -21.26 -2.72 -19.33
CA HIS A 298 -21.78 -1.52 -18.69
C HIS A 298 -22.60 -1.93 -17.46
N LYS A 299 -22.50 -1.17 -16.36
CA LYS A 299 -23.19 -1.40 -15.08
C LYS A 299 -24.72 -1.49 -15.12
N LYS A 300 -25.34 -1.23 -16.28
CA LYS A 300 -26.78 -1.29 -16.46
C LYS A 300 -27.19 -2.75 -16.67
N ASN A 301 -28.29 -3.15 -16.05
CA ASN A 301 -28.88 -4.49 -16.20
C ASN A 301 -27.97 -5.64 -15.72
N VAL A 302 -26.97 -5.36 -14.88
CA VAL A 302 -26.19 -6.40 -14.21
C VAL A 302 -27.03 -7.01 -13.09
N THR A 303 -27.16 -8.34 -13.10
CA THR A 303 -27.86 -9.08 -12.05
C THR A 303 -26.99 -10.20 -11.52
N LYS A 304 -27.25 -10.61 -10.26
CA LYS A 304 -26.57 -11.75 -9.66
C LYS A 304 -26.73 -13.03 -10.49
N ASP A 305 -27.92 -13.30 -11.03
CA ASP A 305 -28.19 -14.49 -11.84
C ASP A 305 -27.33 -14.54 -13.11
N LEU A 306 -27.07 -13.39 -13.74
CA LEU A 306 -26.20 -13.30 -14.90
C LEU A 306 -24.73 -13.47 -14.54
N ILE A 307 -24.28 -12.93 -13.41
CA ILE A 307 -22.92 -13.13 -12.89
C ILE A 307 -22.70 -14.60 -12.52
N ASP A 308 -23.62 -15.20 -11.77
CA ASP A 308 -23.59 -16.61 -11.40
C ASP A 308 -23.57 -17.51 -12.65
N TYR A 309 -24.35 -17.15 -13.68
CA TYR A 309 -24.35 -17.87 -14.96
C TYR A 309 -23.00 -17.75 -15.67
N ALA A 310 -22.43 -16.54 -15.78
CA ALA A 310 -21.11 -16.31 -16.36
C ALA A 310 -20.05 -17.17 -15.67
N HIS A 311 -20.02 -17.18 -14.33
CA HIS A 311 -19.10 -18.02 -13.57
C HIS A 311 -19.32 -19.51 -13.79
N SER A 312 -20.57 -19.95 -13.93
CA SER A 312 -20.89 -21.38 -14.19
C SER A 312 -20.31 -21.90 -15.50
N VAL A 313 -20.05 -21.02 -16.47
CA VAL A 313 -19.43 -21.35 -17.77
C VAL A 313 -17.99 -20.84 -17.89
N GLY A 314 -17.38 -20.39 -16.78
CA GLY A 314 -15.98 -20.01 -16.70
C GLY A 314 -15.65 -18.62 -17.24
N VAL A 315 -16.64 -17.74 -17.38
CA VAL A 315 -16.49 -16.35 -17.84
C VAL A 315 -16.40 -15.42 -16.63
N LEU A 316 -15.33 -14.63 -16.53
CA LEU A 316 -15.22 -13.56 -15.53
C LEU A 316 -15.96 -12.31 -16.00
N VAL A 317 -16.41 -11.49 -15.04
CA VAL A 317 -17.20 -10.27 -15.30
C VAL A 317 -16.46 -9.04 -14.80
N ASN A 318 -16.18 -8.11 -15.71
CA ASN A 318 -15.81 -6.73 -15.39
C ASN A 318 -17.03 -5.82 -15.60
N VAL A 319 -17.14 -4.77 -14.77
CA VAL A 319 -18.25 -3.82 -14.82
C VAL A 319 -17.73 -2.39 -14.83
N TRP A 320 -18.19 -1.59 -15.80
CA TRP A 320 -17.80 -0.20 -16.01
C TRP A 320 -19.00 0.74 -16.28
N THR A 321 -18.86 2.05 -16.15
CA THR A 321 -17.91 2.74 -15.26
C THR A 321 -18.60 2.99 -13.93
N VAL A 322 -18.07 2.41 -12.86
CA VAL A 322 -18.69 2.44 -11.52
C VAL A 322 -18.01 3.49 -10.67
N ASP A 323 -18.67 4.63 -10.43
CA ASP A 323 -18.12 5.74 -9.64
C ASP A 323 -18.87 5.99 -8.33
N GLU A 324 -19.92 5.22 -8.07
CA GLU A 324 -20.71 5.32 -6.84
C GLU A 324 -20.39 4.16 -5.90
N ALA A 325 -19.96 4.48 -4.68
CA ALA A 325 -19.56 3.46 -3.68
C ALA A 325 -20.67 2.45 -3.39
N LYS A 326 -21.94 2.92 -3.32
CA LYS A 326 -23.10 2.03 -3.12
C LYS A 326 -23.29 1.05 -4.29
N GLU A 327 -23.10 1.52 -5.52
CA GLU A 327 -23.18 0.67 -6.72
C GLU A 327 -22.06 -0.36 -6.72
N MET A 328 -20.84 0.05 -6.37
CA MET A 328 -19.68 -0.82 -6.23
C MET A 328 -19.92 -1.94 -5.21
N VAL A 329 -20.42 -1.60 -4.01
CA VAL A 329 -20.75 -2.58 -2.96
C VAL A 329 -21.79 -3.59 -3.45
N ASN A 330 -22.87 -3.12 -4.07
CA ASN A 330 -23.89 -4.01 -4.63
C ASN A 330 -23.29 -4.98 -5.67
N LEU A 331 -22.42 -4.50 -6.57
CA LEU A 331 -21.79 -5.34 -7.59
C LEU A 331 -20.81 -6.36 -6.98
N ILE A 332 -20.10 -5.99 -5.91
CA ILE A 332 -19.25 -6.91 -5.16
C ILE A 332 -20.08 -7.99 -4.48
N GLU A 333 -21.20 -7.63 -3.86
CA GLU A 333 -22.13 -8.58 -3.24
C GLU A 333 -22.77 -9.53 -4.26
N MET A 334 -23.05 -9.03 -5.47
CA MET A 334 -23.46 -9.88 -6.59
C MET A 334 -22.34 -10.80 -7.10
N GLY A 335 -21.09 -10.50 -6.75
CA GLY A 335 -19.94 -11.34 -7.05
C GLY A 335 -19.17 -10.94 -8.30
N THR A 336 -19.21 -9.70 -8.78
CA THR A 336 -18.38 -9.27 -9.92
C THR A 336 -16.88 -9.56 -9.69
N ASP A 337 -16.08 -9.73 -10.74
CA ASP A 337 -14.64 -10.05 -10.65
C ASP A 337 -13.76 -8.81 -10.70
N PHE A 338 -14.16 -7.85 -11.53
CA PHE A 338 -13.48 -6.58 -11.72
C PHE A 338 -14.48 -5.42 -11.67
N ILE A 339 -13.97 -4.25 -11.32
CA ILE A 339 -14.69 -2.98 -11.41
C ILE A 339 -13.76 -1.94 -12.03
N THR A 340 -14.19 -1.35 -13.14
CA THR A 340 -13.52 -0.20 -13.75
C THR A 340 -14.18 1.09 -13.27
N THR A 341 -13.37 2.02 -12.74
CA THR A 341 -13.84 3.25 -12.08
C THR A 341 -12.92 4.43 -12.40
N ASN A 342 -13.47 5.64 -12.44
CA ASN A 342 -12.68 6.87 -12.54
C ASN A 342 -12.09 7.29 -11.18
N SER A 343 -12.68 6.84 -10.07
CA SER A 343 -12.55 7.54 -8.77
C SER A 343 -12.52 6.66 -7.52
N LEU A 344 -13.05 5.44 -7.54
CA LEU A 344 -13.27 4.67 -6.32
C LEU A 344 -12.06 3.87 -5.86
N LEU A 345 -11.77 3.93 -4.57
CA LEU A 345 -10.81 3.07 -3.89
C LEU A 345 -11.54 1.99 -3.09
N TYR A 346 -11.28 0.71 -3.39
CA TYR A 346 -11.99 -0.44 -2.80
C TYR A 346 -12.11 -0.36 -1.27
N ARG A 347 -10.99 -0.13 -0.57
CA ARG A 347 -10.93 -0.14 0.90
C ARG A 347 -11.73 0.99 1.55
N GLN A 348 -11.88 2.12 0.87
CA GLN A 348 -12.64 3.27 1.40
C GLN A 348 -14.13 3.04 1.20
N SER A 349 -14.51 2.59 0.01
CA SER A 349 -15.91 2.34 -0.35
C SER A 349 -16.57 1.25 0.51
N ILE A 350 -15.83 0.24 0.98
CA ILE A 350 -16.36 -0.80 1.89
C ILE A 350 -16.43 -0.37 3.37
N ARG A 351 -15.69 0.67 3.80
CA ARG A 351 -15.63 1.10 5.21
C ARG A 351 -16.66 2.17 5.57
N GLY A 352 -17.22 2.91 4.61
CA GLY A 352 -18.11 4.04 4.89
C GLY A 352 -19.47 3.93 4.22
N ASN A 353 -20.45 3.22 4.82
CA ASN A 353 -21.91 3.26 4.58
C ASN A 353 -22.42 3.66 3.16
N GLY A 354 -21.70 3.33 2.08
CA GLY A 354 -22.01 3.74 0.71
C GLY A 354 -21.86 5.23 0.36
N LYS A 355 -21.12 6.06 1.12
CA LYS A 355 -20.78 7.45 0.73
C LYS A 355 -19.26 7.66 0.75
N CYS A 356 -18.68 7.77 -0.44
CA CYS A 356 -17.33 8.33 -0.60
C CYS A 356 -17.48 9.86 -0.48
N GLU A 357 -17.01 10.44 0.62
CA GLU A 357 -16.88 11.90 0.68
C GLU A 357 -15.78 12.32 -0.29
N SER A 358 -16.02 13.39 -1.05
CA SER A 358 -15.05 13.95 -1.97
C SER A 358 -13.69 14.10 -1.29
N TYR A 359 -12.64 13.69 -2.01
CA TYR A 359 -11.25 13.76 -1.59
C TYR A 359 -10.86 15.22 -1.26
N SER A 360 -11.13 15.65 -0.03
CA SER A 360 -10.22 16.56 0.66
C SER A 360 -9.33 15.69 1.53
N MET A 361 -8.04 16.02 1.60
CA MET A 361 -7.05 15.30 2.41
C MET A 361 -7.45 15.10 3.89
N LYS A 362 -8.50 15.77 4.37
CA LYS A 362 -9.10 15.60 5.69
C LYS A 362 -9.35 14.15 6.11
N ASN A 363 -9.67 13.23 5.21
CA ASN A 363 -10.04 11.86 5.59
C ASN A 363 -8.83 10.91 5.75
N ARG A 364 -7.59 11.39 5.61
CA ARG A 364 -6.38 10.66 6.08
C ARG A 364 -6.07 10.91 7.57
N ILE A 365 -6.78 11.83 8.22
CA ILE A 365 -6.47 12.35 9.57
C ILE A 365 -6.87 11.39 10.70
N ASP A 366 -7.74 10.40 10.46
CA ASP A 366 -8.19 9.47 11.52
C ASP A 366 -7.07 8.57 12.11
N TYR A 367 -5.87 8.56 11.52
CA TYR A 367 -4.78 7.64 11.89
C TYR A 367 -3.58 8.28 12.61
N LEU A 368 -3.49 9.61 12.71
CA LEU A 368 -2.45 10.28 13.50
C LEU A 368 -2.89 10.38 14.96
N ARG A 369 -2.68 9.31 15.73
CA ARG A 369 -2.85 9.31 17.19
C ARG A 369 -1.50 9.42 17.88
N CYS A 370 -1.30 10.52 18.62
CA CYS A 370 -0.34 10.54 19.73
C CYS A 370 -0.94 9.70 20.86
N LEU A 371 -0.32 8.55 21.14
CA LEU A 371 -0.88 7.60 22.09
C LEU A 371 -0.55 7.92 23.55
N ASN A 372 0.20 9.00 23.83
CA ASN A 372 0.60 9.34 25.19
C ASN A 372 0.54 10.86 25.52
N PRO A 373 -0.65 11.46 25.70
CA PRO A 373 -0.76 12.78 26.31
C PRO A 373 -0.85 12.75 27.85
N PHE A 374 -0.97 11.59 28.51
CA PHE A 374 -1.26 11.53 29.96
C PHE A 374 -0.61 10.36 30.69
N LEU A 375 0.43 10.63 31.47
CA LEU A 375 0.83 9.82 32.64
C LEU A 375 1.55 10.70 33.66
N ILE A 376 0.81 11.49 34.47
CA ILE A 376 0.99 11.61 35.92
C ILE A 376 -0.38 11.92 36.54
N GLU A 377 -1.15 10.90 36.91
CA GLU A 377 -2.02 11.00 38.08
C GLU A 377 -1.17 10.73 39.32
N SER A 378 -0.75 11.79 39.99
CA SER A 378 -0.66 11.77 41.45
C SER A 378 -0.90 13.20 41.93
N HIS A 379 -1.99 13.38 42.68
CA HIS A 379 -2.35 14.62 43.38
C HIS A 379 -2.95 15.76 42.52
N GLY A 380 -4.13 15.49 41.92
CA GLY A 380 -5.24 16.45 41.98
C GLY A 380 -5.22 17.73 41.12
N ASN A 381 -4.51 17.78 39.99
CA ASN A 381 -4.74 18.81 38.95
C ASN A 381 -4.56 18.22 37.54
N ILE A 382 -5.60 18.32 36.71
CA ILE A 382 -5.59 17.94 35.30
C ILE A 382 -4.77 18.97 34.52
N ILE A 383 -3.75 18.54 33.76
CA ILE A 383 -3.06 19.40 32.77
C ILE A 383 -3.56 18.96 31.37
N GLN A 384 -4.65 19.58 30.90
CA GLN A 384 -5.07 19.57 29.49
C GLN A 384 -4.31 20.68 28.77
N ASP A 385 -3.21 20.42 28.09
CA ASP A 385 -2.48 21.54 27.45
C ASP A 385 -1.54 21.09 26.30
N GLY A 386 -2.12 20.94 25.11
CA GLY A 386 -1.41 20.81 23.82
C GLY A 386 -2.37 20.92 22.62
N THR A 387 -1.94 21.53 21.51
CA THR A 387 -2.73 21.64 20.27
C THR A 387 -2.13 20.80 19.16
N PHE A 388 -2.97 20.01 18.50
CA PHE A 388 -2.61 19.24 17.30
C PHE A 388 -3.21 19.91 16.06
N LYS A 389 -2.40 20.11 15.02
CA LYS A 389 -2.82 20.71 13.76
C LYS A 389 -2.23 19.92 12.59
N TRP A 390 -3.04 19.63 11.60
CA TRP A 390 -2.59 19.11 10.32
C TRP A 390 -2.75 20.19 9.26
N HIS A 391 -1.70 20.44 8.49
CA HIS A 391 -1.65 21.41 7.42
C HIS A 391 -1.73 20.67 6.08
N ASP A 392 -2.94 20.58 5.52
CA ASP A 392 -3.23 19.78 4.32
C ASP A 392 -2.35 20.14 3.11
N GLU A 393 -2.15 21.44 2.85
CA GLU A 393 -1.38 21.92 1.69
C GLU A 393 0.11 21.59 1.74
N SER A 394 0.66 21.43 2.94
CA SER A 394 2.09 21.17 3.16
C SER A 394 2.39 19.74 3.59
N HIS A 395 1.36 18.92 3.82
CA HIS A 395 1.46 17.57 4.38
C HIS A 395 2.22 17.52 5.72
N ILE A 396 2.01 18.53 6.56
CA ILE A 396 2.68 18.68 7.86
C ILE A 396 1.69 18.41 8.99
N PHE A 397 2.04 17.45 9.85
CA PHE A 397 1.46 17.29 11.17
C PHE A 397 2.28 18.12 12.16
N GLU A 398 1.61 18.99 12.91
CA GLU A 398 2.20 19.82 13.94
C GLU A 398 1.57 19.48 15.30
N MET A 399 2.41 19.13 16.26
CA MET A 399 2.05 19.02 17.67
C MET A 399 2.75 20.13 18.44
N GLN A 400 1.97 20.99 19.10
CA GLN A 400 2.48 22.00 20.02
C GLN A 400 2.07 21.67 21.46
N GLY A 401 3.04 21.36 22.32
CA GLY A 401 2.79 21.19 23.76
C GLY A 401 2.80 22.54 24.48
N THR A 402 1.79 22.83 25.31
CA THR A 402 1.77 24.08 26.11
C THR A 402 2.40 23.90 27.49
N LYS A 403 2.41 22.69 28.08
CA LYS A 403 3.21 22.34 29.27
C LYS A 403 3.62 20.86 29.29
N GLN A 404 4.92 20.58 29.17
CA GLN A 404 5.62 19.29 29.38
C GLN A 404 5.08 18.09 28.56
N ALA A 405 5.72 17.76 27.42
CA ALA A 405 5.47 16.49 26.74
C ALA A 405 6.33 15.35 27.36
N PRO A 406 5.90 14.07 27.26
CA PRO A 406 6.64 12.94 27.83
C PRO A 406 8.04 12.80 27.23
N ALA A 407 8.93 12.10 27.95
CA ALA A 407 10.28 11.76 27.47
C ALA A 407 10.28 10.80 26.26
N THR A 408 9.11 10.25 25.90
CA THR A 408 8.91 9.41 24.71
C THR A 408 7.54 9.68 24.08
N LEU A 409 7.50 9.81 22.77
CA LEU A 409 6.32 10.04 21.94
C LEU A 409 6.19 8.96 20.88
N GLU A 410 4.95 8.48 20.68
CA GLU A 410 4.60 7.55 19.60
C GLU A 410 3.63 8.23 18.63
N ILE A 411 3.91 8.09 17.34
CA ILE A 411 3.09 8.63 16.26
C ILE A 411 2.83 7.51 15.24
N ASN A 412 1.58 7.07 15.14
CA ASN A 412 1.14 6.21 14.04
C ASN A 412 1.07 7.04 12.75
N LEU A 413 1.69 6.54 11.69
CA LEU A 413 1.66 7.19 10.39
C LEU A 413 0.53 6.61 9.53
N PRO A 414 -0.05 7.43 8.64
CA PRO A 414 -0.96 6.91 7.61
C PRO A 414 -0.24 5.89 6.71
N GLN A 415 -1.00 5.20 5.87
CA GLN A 415 -0.42 4.25 4.92
C GLN A 415 0.64 4.96 4.04
N LEU A 416 1.86 4.41 4.07
CA LEU A 416 3.00 4.87 3.29
C LEU A 416 3.34 3.86 2.19
N TYR A 417 3.70 4.37 1.03
CA TYR A 417 4.15 3.60 -0.13
C TYR A 417 5.67 3.66 -0.27
N LYS A 418 6.22 2.68 -0.99
CA LYS A 418 7.66 2.61 -1.26
C LYS A 418 8.10 3.85 -2.05
N GLY A 419 8.89 4.70 -1.41
CA GLY A 419 9.38 5.95 -2.00
C GLY A 419 9.04 7.15 -1.12
N ASP A 420 7.89 7.11 -0.44
CA ASP A 420 7.44 8.19 0.45
C ASP A 420 8.53 8.56 1.44
N VAL A 421 8.75 9.87 1.62
CA VAL A 421 9.74 10.39 2.54
C VAL A 421 9.02 10.92 3.77
N VAL A 422 9.46 10.48 4.94
CA VAL A 422 8.95 10.97 6.23
C VAL A 422 10.05 11.75 6.92
N THR A 423 9.76 13.00 7.24
CA THR A 423 10.66 13.89 7.99
C THR A 423 10.02 14.25 9.32
N VAL A 424 10.74 14.01 10.42
CA VAL A 424 10.33 14.27 11.79
C VAL A 424 11.24 15.34 12.36
N SER A 425 10.69 16.47 12.77
CA SER A 425 11.43 17.55 13.43
C SER A 425 10.92 17.74 14.85
N CYS A 426 11.81 17.71 15.83
CA CYS A 426 11.48 17.81 17.25
C CYS A 426 12.19 19.02 17.86
N GLU A 427 11.47 19.84 18.62
CA GLU A 427 12.05 20.82 19.54
C GLU A 427 12.12 20.21 20.94
N TYR A 428 13.31 20.18 21.52
CA TYR A 428 13.60 19.73 22.88
C TYR A 428 13.76 20.93 23.80
N LEU A 429 13.35 20.82 25.06
CA LEU A 429 13.45 21.86 26.08
C LEU A 429 14.09 21.29 27.34
N ASN A 430 15.18 21.89 27.84
CA ASN A 430 15.76 21.48 29.11
C ASN A 430 15.05 22.10 30.32
N LEU A 431 15.46 21.68 31.52
CA LEU A 431 14.90 22.17 32.80
C LEU A 431 15.11 23.68 33.02
N SER A 432 16.08 24.30 32.35
CA SER A 432 16.35 25.74 32.43
C SER A 432 15.55 26.57 31.40
N GLY A 433 14.80 25.91 30.52
CA GLY A 433 13.99 26.55 29.48
C GLY A 433 14.75 26.86 28.18
N GLN A 434 15.97 26.35 28.01
CA GLN A 434 16.67 26.40 26.72
C GLN A 434 16.07 25.37 25.76
N SER A 435 15.94 25.72 24.48
CA SER A 435 15.43 24.79 23.46
C SER A 435 16.40 24.51 22.31
N LEU A 436 16.27 23.33 21.73
CA LEU A 436 17.06 22.85 20.59
C LEU A 436 16.16 22.08 19.62
N SER A 437 16.27 22.36 18.32
CA SER A 437 15.51 21.65 17.28
C SER A 437 16.38 20.69 16.48
N ILE A 438 15.91 19.45 16.30
CA ILE A 438 16.60 18.42 15.52
C ILE A 438 15.61 17.78 14.54
N SER A 439 16.06 17.52 13.32
CA SER A 439 15.26 16.90 12.26
C SER A 439 15.87 15.58 11.79
N TYR A 440 15.00 14.60 11.51
CA TYR A 440 15.32 13.26 11.07
C TYR A 440 14.48 12.92 9.84
N GLY A 441 15.05 12.27 8.83
CA GLY A 441 14.35 11.92 7.61
C GLY A 441 14.67 10.50 7.15
N THR A 442 13.69 9.79 6.62
CA THR A 442 13.87 8.46 6.01
C THR A 442 12.83 8.19 4.93
N THR A 443 13.11 7.22 4.07
CA THR A 443 12.17 6.75 3.05
C THR A 443 11.39 5.53 3.56
N LYS A 444 10.15 5.29 3.11
CA LYS A 444 9.38 4.09 3.49
C LYS A 444 10.13 2.77 3.25
N LYS A 445 11.02 2.71 2.27
CA LYS A 445 11.86 1.55 2.00
C LYS A 445 12.78 1.20 3.18
N GLU A 446 13.14 2.19 3.99
CA GLU A 446 14.11 2.11 5.09
C GLU A 446 13.45 2.09 6.48
N PHE A 447 12.11 2.07 6.54
CA PHE A 447 11.40 1.82 7.80
C PHE A 447 11.80 0.44 8.30
N GLU A 448 12.13 0.33 9.59
CA GLU A 448 12.96 -0.71 10.25
C GLU A 448 14.40 -0.25 10.55
N GLN A 449 14.75 1.00 10.25
CA GLN A 449 15.99 1.63 10.66
C GLN A 449 15.83 2.36 12.00
N VAL A 450 16.81 2.15 12.88
CA VAL A 450 17.02 3.01 14.04
C VAL A 450 17.98 4.12 13.64
N VAL A 451 17.56 5.36 13.82
CA VAL A 451 18.45 6.50 13.66
C VAL A 451 19.41 6.51 14.86
N PRO A 452 20.74 6.64 14.64
CA PRO A 452 21.69 6.77 15.75
C PRO A 452 21.28 7.88 16.71
N SER A 453 21.43 7.61 18.01
CA SER A 453 21.17 8.61 19.06
C SER A 453 21.99 9.87 18.80
N THR A 454 21.31 11.02 18.79
CA THR A 454 21.90 12.32 18.53
C THR A 454 22.07 13.07 19.84
N LEU A 455 23.25 13.65 20.07
CA LEU A 455 23.52 14.47 21.26
C LEU A 455 22.66 15.74 21.22
N VAL A 456 21.89 15.96 22.28
CA VAL A 456 21.07 17.15 22.54
C VAL A 456 21.85 18.02 23.53
N ASP A 457 22.91 18.66 23.04
CA ASP A 457 23.82 19.48 23.86
C ASP A 457 24.35 18.73 25.10
N ASP A 458 24.50 19.38 26.25
CA ASP A 458 24.85 18.75 27.53
C ASP A 458 23.65 18.08 28.24
N TRP A 459 22.46 18.08 27.62
CA TRP A 459 21.21 17.60 28.23
C TRP A 459 21.01 16.10 28.10
N GLY A 460 21.72 15.44 27.18
CA GLY A 460 21.61 14.01 26.93
C GLY A 460 21.49 13.65 25.46
N TYR A 461 20.88 12.51 25.16
CA TYR A 461 20.78 11.97 23.80
C TYR A 461 19.33 11.68 23.40
N ALA A 462 18.96 12.10 22.19
CA ALA A 462 17.65 11.83 21.59
C ALA A 462 17.74 10.76 20.49
N GLU A 463 16.72 9.92 20.42
CA GLU A 463 16.59 8.83 19.44
C GLU A 463 15.23 8.92 18.73
N VAL A 464 15.23 8.64 17.42
CA VAL A 464 14.02 8.48 16.61
C VAL A 464 14.06 7.13 15.90
N GLN A 465 12.99 6.35 16.00
CA GLN A 465 12.87 5.04 15.37
C GLN A 465 11.69 5.03 14.40
N PHE A 466 11.94 4.59 13.17
CA PHE A 466 10.92 4.40 12.14
C PHE A 466 10.65 2.90 12.01
N LEU A 467 9.43 2.47 12.30
CA LEU A 467 9.08 1.06 12.43
C LEU A 467 7.96 0.67 11.48
N THR A 468 8.01 -0.57 10.97
CA THR A 468 6.88 -1.23 10.30
C THR A 468 6.41 -2.40 11.16
N LEU A 469 5.17 -2.36 11.63
CA LEU A 469 4.54 -3.45 12.37
C LEU A 469 3.75 -4.33 11.40
N LYS A 470 4.04 -5.63 11.38
CA LYS A 470 3.30 -6.64 10.61
C LYS A 470 2.32 -7.37 11.50
N ASP A 471 1.02 -7.28 11.21
CA ASP A 471 0.03 -8.15 11.83
C ASP A 471 -0.03 -9.52 11.11
N PHE A 472 0.45 -10.55 11.80
CA PHE A 472 0.50 -11.91 11.27
C PHE A 472 -0.77 -12.75 11.54
N GLN A 473 -1.72 -12.27 12.35
CA GLN A 473 -3.01 -12.98 12.49
C GLN A 473 -3.93 -12.72 11.29
N SER A 474 -3.83 -11.52 10.69
CA SER A 474 -4.65 -11.11 9.54
C SER A 474 -3.95 -11.26 8.19
N MET A 475 -2.62 -11.45 8.16
CA MET A 475 -1.77 -11.42 6.95
C MET A 475 -1.97 -10.17 6.06
N ARG A 476 -2.53 -9.06 6.59
CA ARG A 476 -3.04 -7.98 5.74
C ARG A 476 -2.72 -6.53 6.09
N GLU A 477 -2.05 -6.22 7.21
CA GLU A 477 -1.72 -4.81 7.50
C GLU A 477 -0.27 -4.61 7.98
N GLU A 478 0.48 -3.78 7.25
CA GLU A 478 1.73 -3.15 7.68
C GLU A 478 1.41 -1.75 8.22
N THR A 479 1.54 -1.54 9.53
CA THR A 479 1.40 -0.19 10.12
C THR A 479 2.77 0.47 10.21
N SER A 480 2.88 1.73 9.75
CA SER A 480 4.12 2.49 9.87
C SER A 480 4.05 3.43 11.08
N MET A 481 5.12 3.51 11.86
CA MET A 481 5.15 4.22 13.13
C MET A 481 6.47 4.97 13.33
N VAL A 482 6.41 6.08 14.07
CA VAL A 482 7.58 6.80 14.59
C VAL A 482 7.57 6.78 16.12
N LEU A 483 8.67 6.37 16.73
CA LEU A 483 8.96 6.55 18.16
C LEU A 483 10.03 7.62 18.34
N ILE A 484 9.84 8.56 19.26
CA ILE A 484 10.76 9.69 19.52
C ILE A 484 11.01 9.74 21.03
N GLY A 485 12.25 9.85 21.49
CA GLY A 485 12.50 9.98 22.93
C GLY A 485 13.97 9.96 23.34
N ALA A 486 14.21 9.88 24.65
CA ALA A 486 15.56 9.82 25.21
C ALA A 486 16.15 8.40 25.18
N SER A 487 17.40 8.28 24.73
CA SER A 487 18.09 6.99 24.63
C SER A 487 18.76 6.53 25.93
N ASP A 488 18.88 7.39 26.94
CA ASP A 488 19.46 7.03 28.24
C ASP A 488 18.71 7.64 29.43
N SER A 489 18.98 7.08 30.61
CA SER A 489 18.35 7.49 31.87
C SER A 489 18.90 8.79 32.48
N LYS A 490 19.98 9.35 31.91
CA LYS A 490 20.64 10.58 32.39
C LYS A 490 20.22 11.81 31.59
N SER A 491 19.51 11.59 30.49
CA SER A 491 18.94 12.63 29.64
C SER A 491 17.89 13.43 30.40
N HIS A 492 18.05 14.75 30.40
CA HIS A 492 17.26 15.70 31.16
C HIS A 492 16.73 16.82 30.26
N PHE A 493 15.93 16.42 29.29
CA PHE A 493 15.18 17.29 28.39
C PHE A 493 13.73 16.76 28.22
N MET A 494 12.85 17.62 27.73
CA MET A 494 11.47 17.30 27.38
C MET A 494 11.26 17.56 25.88
N ILE A 495 10.37 16.81 25.26
CA ILE A 495 9.90 17.13 23.90
C ILE A 495 8.89 18.29 24.03
N ARG A 496 8.97 19.30 23.17
CA ARG A 496 8.08 20.48 23.21
C ARG A 496 7.18 20.54 21.99
N ASN A 497 7.78 20.52 20.80
CA ASN A 497 7.08 20.57 19.52
C ASN A 497 7.54 19.42 18.63
N VAL A 498 6.61 18.80 17.92
CA VAL A 498 6.94 17.77 16.93
C VAL A 498 6.23 18.07 15.62
N ASN A 499 7.00 18.08 14.55
CA ASN A 499 6.50 18.22 13.19
C ASN A 499 6.80 16.95 12.40
N VAL A 500 5.78 16.30 11.86
CA VAL A 500 5.93 15.17 10.95
C VAL A 500 5.46 15.60 9.56
N LYS A 501 6.39 15.67 8.62
CA LYS A 501 6.13 15.95 7.22
C LYS A 501 6.19 14.66 6.42
N ILE A 502 5.19 14.43 5.58
CA ILE A 502 5.18 13.28 4.66
C ILE A 502 5.18 13.81 3.23
N ASP A 503 6.27 13.57 2.51
CA ASP A 503 6.36 13.82 1.09
C ASP A 503 5.97 12.52 0.36
N TYR A 504 4.71 12.44 -0.06
CA TYR A 504 4.18 11.32 -0.84
C TYR A 504 4.80 11.33 -2.24
N MET A 505 5.40 10.20 -2.62
CA MET A 505 6.13 10.06 -3.89
C MET A 505 5.26 9.62 -5.04
#